data_AF-A0A8J5D504-F1
#
_entry.id   AF-A0A8J5D504-F1
#
_cell.length_a   1.000
_cell.length_b   1.000
_cell.length_c   1.000
_cell.angle_alpha   90.00
_cell.angle_beta   90.00
_cell.angle_gamma   90.00
#
_symmetry.space_group_name_H-M   'P 1'
#
loop_
_entity.id
_entity.type
_entity.pdbx_description
1 polymer ?
#
loop_
_entity_poly.entity_id
_entity_poly.type
_entity_poly.pdbx_seq_one_letter_code
_entity_poly.pdbx_strand_id
1 'polypeptide(L)'
;MSKSCSKEVSAEQFMVRAQGSQVHGARLSAGVSEGALFGMGNPLLDIAVNTDADYLKKYDLEPNNAILSEKKHEPMYGEMAGMKGVEYIAGGATQNSMRVAQWILRKKHCATFMGSVGKDSFSKTLEEKAGEAGVKVKYQKQEDHPTGTCAVVITKNGACRSLVANLAAANHFSKSHLDVPENKALLEKAKYFYISVSFVAILILCIYSK
;
A
#
# COMPACT_ATOMS: atom_id res chain seq x y z
N MET A 1 -27.19 -35.29 10.08
CA MET A 1 -27.69 -34.09 9.35
C MET A 1 -27.12 -32.87 10.06
N SER A 2 -26.33 -31.96 9.53
CA SER A 2 -25.75 -31.66 8.22
C SER A 2 -24.43 -30.90 8.48
N LYS A 3 -23.30 -31.34 7.91
CA LYS A 3 -22.05 -30.58 7.91
C LYS A 3 -22.12 -29.54 6.77
N SER A 4 -22.21 -28.25 7.06
CA SER A 4 -21.90 -27.21 6.06
C SER A 4 -20.44 -26.77 6.24
N CYS A 5 -19.56 -27.46 5.52
CA CYS A 5 -18.17 -27.07 5.34
C CYS A 5 -18.13 -25.95 4.30
N SER A 6 -17.98 -24.70 4.75
CA SER A 6 -17.58 -23.59 3.90
C SER A 6 -16.17 -23.85 3.42
N LYS A 7 -16.02 -24.36 2.19
CA LYS A 7 -14.72 -24.51 1.55
C LYS A 7 -14.17 -23.11 1.28
N GLU A 8 -13.14 -22.73 2.03
CA GLU A 8 -12.27 -21.60 1.66
C GLU A 8 -11.68 -21.87 0.28
N VAL A 9 -11.97 -20.99 -0.67
CA VAL A 9 -11.38 -21.03 -2.01
C VAL A 9 -9.99 -20.43 -1.88
N SER A 10 -8.94 -21.23 -2.11
CA SER A 10 -7.57 -20.73 -2.07
C SER A 10 -7.35 -19.66 -3.15
N ALA A 11 -6.41 -18.74 -2.93
CA ALA A 11 -6.07 -17.71 -3.90
C ALA A 11 -5.76 -18.29 -5.29
N GLU A 12 -5.14 -19.47 -5.36
CA GLU A 12 -4.92 -20.22 -6.61
C GLU A 12 -6.22 -20.65 -7.30
N GLN A 13 -7.21 -21.14 -6.56
CA GLN A 13 -8.51 -21.52 -7.14
C GLN A 13 -9.29 -20.30 -7.68
N PHE A 14 -9.07 -19.10 -7.11
CA PHE A 14 -9.58 -17.86 -7.68
C PHE A 14 -8.81 -17.46 -8.96
N MET A 15 -7.49 -17.65 -8.98
CA MET A 15 -6.66 -17.38 -10.16
C MET A 15 -7.02 -18.29 -11.35
N VAL A 16 -7.29 -19.57 -11.12
CA VAL A 16 -7.74 -20.51 -12.17
C VAL A 16 -9.12 -20.12 -12.71
N ARG A 17 -10.03 -19.63 -11.86
CA ARG A 17 -11.35 -19.13 -12.32
C ARG A 17 -11.23 -17.84 -13.14
N ALA A 18 -10.29 -16.95 -12.80
CA ALA A 18 -10.01 -15.75 -13.58
C ALA A 18 -9.32 -16.04 -14.93
N GLN A 19 -8.64 -17.18 -15.07
CA GLN A 19 -8.10 -17.64 -16.36
C GLN A 19 -9.19 -18.17 -17.30
N GLY A 20 -10.34 -18.59 -16.78
CA GLY A 20 -11.46 -19.15 -17.56
C GLY A 20 -12.53 -18.15 -17.99
N SER A 21 -12.59 -16.94 -17.40
CA SER A 21 -13.57 -15.93 -17.80
C SER A 21 -13.05 -15.13 -18.98
N GLN A 22 -13.29 -15.61 -20.21
CA GLN A 22 -13.28 -14.76 -21.39
C GLN A 22 -14.44 -13.76 -21.28
N VAL A 23 -14.17 -12.61 -20.69
CA VAL A 23 -15.01 -11.44 -20.89
C VAL A 23 -14.83 -11.05 -22.36
N HIS A 24 -15.93 -11.09 -23.12
CA HIS A 24 -15.96 -10.96 -24.58
C HIS A 24 -14.99 -9.89 -25.14
N GLY A 25 -14.11 -10.30 -26.06
CA GLY A 25 -13.83 -9.56 -27.29
C GLY A 25 -12.73 -8.48 -27.33
N ALA A 26 -12.11 -8.08 -26.22
CA ALA A 26 -10.94 -7.21 -26.26
C ALA A 26 -9.91 -7.63 -25.21
N ARG A 27 -8.65 -7.88 -25.62
CA ARG A 27 -7.54 -7.95 -24.66
C ARG A 27 -7.50 -6.59 -23.95
N LEU A 28 -7.92 -6.51 -22.68
CA LEU A 28 -7.82 -5.30 -21.84
C LEU A 28 -6.40 -4.69 -21.85
N SER A 29 -5.38 -5.51 -22.17
CA SER A 29 -3.97 -5.12 -22.28
C SER A 29 -3.55 -4.60 -23.66
N ALA A 30 -4.36 -4.76 -24.70
CA ALA A 30 -4.06 -4.35 -26.08
C ALA A 30 -4.23 -2.83 -26.22
N GLY A 31 -3.26 -2.07 -25.72
CA GLY A 31 -3.22 -0.61 -25.85
C GLY A 31 -2.47 0.10 -24.72
N VAL A 32 -2.30 -0.56 -23.57
CA VAL A 32 -1.60 0.04 -22.42
C VAL A 32 -0.10 -0.09 -22.61
N SER A 33 0.61 1.03 -22.69
CA SER A 33 2.08 1.04 -22.72
C SER A 33 2.68 0.78 -21.34
N GLU A 34 3.90 0.24 -21.28
CA GLU A 34 4.65 0.21 -20.03
C GLU A 34 4.83 1.62 -19.48
N GLY A 35 4.73 1.80 -18.17
CA GLY A 35 4.83 3.08 -17.49
C GLY A 35 3.71 4.05 -17.81
N ALA A 36 2.59 3.62 -18.40
CA ALA A 36 1.47 4.50 -18.74
C ALA A 36 0.80 5.13 -17.51
N LEU A 37 0.75 4.41 -16.39
CA LEU A 37 0.17 4.88 -15.13
C LEU A 37 1.29 5.17 -14.13
N PHE A 38 1.25 6.35 -13.51
CA PHE A 38 2.23 6.78 -12.52
C PHE A 38 1.55 7.13 -11.20
N GLY A 39 1.94 6.43 -10.14
CA GLY A 39 1.44 6.61 -8.79
C GLY A 39 2.46 7.28 -7.88
N MET A 40 2.01 8.26 -7.09
CA MET A 40 2.78 8.79 -5.96
C MET A 40 2.00 8.65 -4.66
N GLY A 41 2.66 8.24 -3.59
CA GLY A 41 1.98 8.01 -2.33
C GLY A 41 2.90 7.60 -1.19
N ASN A 42 2.26 7.27 -0.07
CA ASN A 42 2.91 6.78 1.14
C ASN A 42 3.01 5.24 1.07
N PRO A 43 4.17 4.64 0.76
CA PRO A 43 4.41 3.22 0.96
C PRO A 43 4.45 2.93 2.46
N LEU A 44 3.45 2.20 2.95
CA LEU A 44 3.33 1.83 4.36
C LEU A 44 3.27 0.31 4.50
N LEU A 45 3.88 -0.22 5.56
CA LEU A 45 3.63 -1.60 5.98
C LEU A 45 2.44 -1.64 6.93
N ASP A 46 1.39 -2.35 6.54
CA ASP A 46 0.22 -2.56 7.40
C ASP A 46 0.56 -3.65 8.43
N ILE A 47 0.38 -3.33 9.71
CA ILE A 47 0.45 -4.25 10.86
C ILE A 47 -0.99 -4.50 11.27
N ALA A 48 -1.54 -5.65 10.89
CA ALA A 48 -2.95 -5.96 11.06
C ALA A 48 -3.16 -6.99 12.16
N VAL A 49 -4.16 -6.77 13.02
CA VAL A 49 -4.54 -7.73 14.06
C VAL A 49 -6.05 -7.75 14.24
N ASN A 50 -6.60 -8.94 14.46
CA ASN A 50 -7.98 -9.10 14.93
C ASN A 50 -8.01 -8.97 16.46
N THR A 51 -8.79 -8.01 16.94
CA THR A 51 -8.94 -7.72 18.37
C THR A 51 -10.38 -7.26 18.67
N ASP A 52 -10.61 -6.79 19.90
CA ASP A 52 -11.91 -6.35 20.38
C ASP A 52 -12.06 -4.82 20.42
N ALA A 53 -13.26 -4.38 20.81
CA ALA A 53 -13.58 -2.96 20.93
C ALA A 53 -12.88 -2.28 22.12
N ASP A 54 -12.34 -3.03 23.09
CA ASP A 54 -11.64 -2.45 24.23
C ASP A 54 -10.23 -1.99 23.83
N TYR A 55 -9.59 -2.69 22.87
CA TYR A 55 -8.35 -2.20 22.27
C TYR A 55 -8.53 -0.87 21.52
N LEU A 56 -9.68 -0.66 20.86
CA LEU A 56 -9.99 0.63 20.23
C LEU A 56 -10.10 1.74 21.29
N LYS A 57 -10.82 1.48 22.39
CA LYS A 57 -10.97 2.45 23.50
C LYS A 57 -9.63 2.82 24.13
N LYS A 58 -8.73 1.85 24.30
CA LYS A 58 -7.39 2.08 24.87
C LYS A 58 -6.62 3.20 24.16
N TYR A 59 -6.85 3.39 22.87
CA TYR A 59 -6.15 4.35 22.02
C TYR A 59 -7.07 5.44 21.44
N ASP A 60 -8.28 5.61 22.00
CA ASP A 60 -9.30 6.55 21.54
C ASP A 60 -9.63 6.42 20.03
N LEU A 61 -9.71 5.19 19.54
CA LEU A 61 -9.94 4.92 18.12
C LEU A 61 -11.42 4.70 17.82
N GLU A 62 -11.89 5.37 16.77
CA GLU A 62 -13.21 5.11 16.22
C GLU A 62 -13.17 3.93 15.22
N PRO A 63 -14.19 3.06 15.21
CA PRO A 63 -14.31 2.02 14.18
C PRO A 63 -14.54 2.65 12.80
N ASN A 64 -13.99 2.04 11.74
CA ASN A 64 -14.14 2.49 10.35
C ASN A 64 -13.57 3.90 10.07
N ASN A 65 -12.56 4.29 10.84
CA ASN A 65 -11.88 5.57 10.69
C ASN A 65 -10.40 5.36 10.32
N ALA A 66 -9.77 6.41 9.79
CA ALA A 66 -8.36 6.45 9.47
C ALA A 66 -7.75 7.77 9.95
N ILE A 67 -6.75 7.67 10.82
CA ILE A 67 -6.09 8.83 11.43
C ILE A 67 -4.57 8.75 11.28
N LEU A 68 -3.89 9.88 11.50
CA LEU A 68 -2.44 9.91 11.66
C LEU A 68 -2.06 9.56 13.11
N SER A 69 -0.90 8.92 13.26
CA SER A 69 -0.35 8.59 14.57
C SER A 69 -0.04 9.85 15.37
N GLU A 70 -0.28 9.76 16.67
CA GLU A 70 0.09 10.75 17.68
C GLU A 70 0.96 10.05 18.71
N LYS A 71 1.55 10.80 19.66
CA LYS A 71 2.41 10.23 20.70
C LYS A 71 1.72 9.11 21.51
N LYS A 72 0.41 9.24 21.75
CA LYS A 72 -0.37 8.21 22.45
C LYS A 72 -0.50 6.89 21.68
N HIS A 73 -0.36 6.92 20.35
CA HIS A 73 -0.46 5.75 19.48
C HIS A 73 0.87 5.00 19.31
N GLU A 74 2.02 5.62 19.64
CA GLU A 74 3.34 5.01 19.43
C GLU A 74 3.50 3.60 20.02
N PRO A 75 3.03 3.29 21.25
CA PRO A 75 3.15 1.95 21.81
C PRO A 75 2.38 0.88 21.02
N MET A 76 1.33 1.25 20.27
CA MET A 76 0.47 0.31 19.55
C MET A 76 1.23 -0.59 18.59
N TYR A 77 2.20 -0.04 17.85
CA TYR A 77 2.90 -0.77 16.81
C TYR A 77 3.71 -1.94 17.39
N GLY A 78 4.36 -1.72 18.54
CA GLY A 78 5.09 -2.76 19.26
C GLY A 78 4.16 -3.77 19.94
N GLU A 79 3.07 -3.29 20.55
CA GLU A 79 2.07 -4.17 21.15
C GLU A 79 1.44 -5.11 20.12
N MET A 80 0.96 -4.56 19.00
CA MET A 80 0.34 -5.34 17.91
C MET A 80 1.31 -6.34 17.29
N ALA A 81 2.59 -5.97 17.13
CA ALA A 81 3.62 -6.89 16.64
C ALA A 81 3.81 -8.12 17.56
N GLY A 82 3.53 -7.99 18.86
CA GLY A 82 3.58 -9.09 19.81
C GLY A 82 2.28 -9.89 19.95
N MET A 83 1.19 -9.46 19.31
CA MET A 83 -0.11 -10.13 19.42
C MET A 83 -0.17 -11.39 18.56
N LYS A 84 -0.89 -12.40 19.07
CA LYS A 84 -1.14 -13.63 18.32
C LYS A 84 -1.98 -13.32 17.08
N GLY A 85 -1.52 -13.81 15.92
CA GLY A 85 -2.24 -13.63 14.65
C GLY A 85 -2.03 -12.27 14.01
N VAL A 86 -0.97 -11.55 14.39
CA VAL A 86 -0.54 -10.35 13.65
C VAL A 86 -0.13 -10.71 12.22
N GLU A 87 -0.54 -9.88 11.27
CA GLU A 87 -0.18 -9.99 9.87
C GLU A 87 0.56 -8.73 9.40
N TYR A 88 1.57 -8.93 8.55
CA TYR A 88 2.32 -7.85 7.91
C TYR A 88 1.99 -7.83 6.41
N ILE A 89 1.40 -6.73 5.95
CA ILE A 89 0.86 -6.63 4.59
C ILE A 89 1.42 -5.39 3.93
N ALA A 90 1.88 -5.52 2.68
CA ALA A 90 2.26 -4.35 1.90
C ALA A 90 1.03 -3.47 1.65
N GLY A 91 1.06 -2.25 2.19
CA GLY A 91 -0.05 -1.32 2.22
C GLY A 91 0.25 0.00 1.51
N GLY A 92 -0.43 1.05 1.96
CA GLY A 92 -0.40 2.39 1.35
C GLY A 92 -1.43 2.54 0.24
N ALA A 93 -2.26 3.59 0.33
CA ALA A 93 -3.42 3.78 -0.55
C ALA A 93 -3.06 3.78 -2.05
N THR A 94 -2.12 4.63 -2.47
CA THR A 94 -1.69 4.68 -3.88
C THR A 94 -1.03 3.37 -4.32
N GLN A 95 -0.18 2.78 -3.48
CA GLN A 95 0.49 1.53 -3.80
C GLN A 95 -0.50 0.38 -4.02
N ASN A 96 -1.52 0.29 -3.17
CA ASN A 96 -2.60 -0.68 -3.32
C ASN A 96 -3.35 -0.48 -4.64
N SER A 97 -3.69 0.77 -5.00
CA SER A 97 -4.29 1.08 -6.30
C SER A 97 -3.40 0.67 -7.48
N MET A 98 -2.09 0.91 -7.40
CA MET A 98 -1.15 0.49 -8.46
C MET A 98 -1.10 -1.04 -8.60
N ARG A 99 -1.03 -1.77 -7.50
CA ARG A 99 -1.03 -3.25 -7.48
C ARG A 99 -2.33 -3.82 -8.06
N VAL A 100 -3.48 -3.25 -7.70
CA VAL A 100 -4.78 -3.67 -8.24
C VAL A 100 -4.91 -3.33 -9.72
N ALA A 101 -4.53 -2.13 -10.14
CA ALA A 101 -4.52 -1.76 -11.56
C ALA A 101 -3.65 -2.73 -12.38
N GLN A 102 -2.47 -3.06 -11.85
CA GLN A 102 -1.55 -4.01 -12.46
C GLN A 102 -2.14 -5.43 -12.57
N TRP A 103 -2.86 -5.87 -11.54
CA TRP A 103 -3.60 -7.14 -11.53
C TRP A 103 -4.74 -7.16 -12.56
N ILE A 104 -5.49 -6.06 -12.72
CA ILE A 104 -6.58 -5.96 -13.72
C ILE A 104 -6.02 -5.94 -15.15
N LEU A 105 -4.98 -5.14 -15.39
CA LEU A 105 -4.44 -4.90 -16.74
C LEU A 105 -3.59 -6.06 -17.28
N ARG A 106 -3.14 -6.97 -16.40
CA ARG A 106 -2.38 -8.19 -16.75
C ARG A 106 -1.15 -7.96 -17.64
N LYS A 107 -0.56 -6.75 -17.60
CA LYS A 107 0.62 -6.37 -18.38
C LYS A 107 1.69 -5.76 -17.48
N LYS A 108 2.76 -6.51 -17.20
CA LYS A 108 3.84 -6.09 -16.31
C LYS A 108 4.33 -4.66 -16.59
N HIS A 109 4.64 -3.94 -15.53
CA HIS A 109 5.21 -2.59 -15.53
C HIS A 109 4.34 -1.55 -16.25
N CYS A 110 3.02 -1.76 -16.35
CA CYS A 110 2.13 -0.70 -16.84
C CYS A 110 1.98 0.42 -15.80
N ALA A 111 2.12 0.10 -14.52
CA ALA A 111 2.13 1.05 -13.41
C ALA A 111 3.55 1.24 -12.85
N THR A 112 3.92 2.50 -12.63
CA THR A 112 5.09 2.92 -11.86
C THR A 112 4.63 3.50 -10.54
N PHE A 113 5.33 3.21 -9.44
CA PHE A 113 5.03 3.78 -8.13
C PHE A 113 6.27 4.42 -7.49
N MET A 114 6.11 5.64 -6.99
CA MET A 114 7.12 6.35 -6.20
C MET A 114 6.57 6.76 -4.84
N GLY A 115 7.48 6.77 -3.86
CA GLY A 115 7.24 7.15 -2.48
C GLY A 115 8.54 7.01 -1.70
N SER A 116 8.53 7.32 -0.41
CA SER A 116 9.74 7.24 0.42
C SER A 116 9.61 6.19 1.52
N VAL A 117 10.66 5.41 1.72
CA VAL A 117 10.78 4.30 2.68
C VAL A 117 12.12 4.38 3.39
N GLY A 118 12.25 3.73 4.54
CA GLY A 118 13.53 3.58 5.23
C GLY A 118 14.44 2.55 4.56
N LYS A 119 15.69 2.44 5.02
CA LYS A 119 16.59 1.34 4.66
C LYS A 119 16.48 0.17 5.64
N ASP A 120 15.33 -0.49 5.61
CA ASP A 120 14.99 -1.57 6.53
C ASP A 120 14.30 -2.76 5.83
N SER A 121 14.00 -3.81 6.60
CA SER A 121 13.32 -5.02 6.13
C SER A 121 11.88 -4.77 5.68
N PHE A 122 11.21 -3.77 6.25
CA PHE A 122 9.87 -3.38 5.83
C PHE A 122 9.90 -2.84 4.40
N SER A 123 10.87 -1.99 4.08
CA SER A 123 11.04 -1.48 2.72
C SER A 123 11.26 -2.60 1.69
N LYS A 124 12.03 -3.63 2.04
CA LYS A 124 12.27 -4.80 1.18
C LYS A 124 10.97 -5.56 0.92
N THR A 125 10.19 -5.78 1.97
CA THR A 125 8.87 -6.42 1.87
C THR A 125 7.94 -5.64 0.94
N LEU A 126 7.93 -4.30 1.03
CA LEU A 126 7.12 -3.45 0.16
C LEU A 126 7.57 -3.55 -1.31
N GLU A 127 8.88 -3.52 -1.56
CA GLU A 127 9.45 -3.69 -2.92
C GLU A 127 9.10 -5.04 -3.53
N GLU A 128 9.31 -6.12 -2.77
CA GLU A 128 9.03 -7.48 -3.20
C GLU A 128 7.54 -7.65 -3.55
N LYS A 129 6.63 -7.23 -2.67
CA LYS A 129 5.18 -7.39 -2.91
C LYS A 129 4.63 -6.51 -4.02
N ALA A 130 5.19 -5.33 -4.24
CA ALA A 130 4.84 -4.51 -5.40
C ALA A 130 5.41 -5.12 -6.69
N GLY A 131 6.64 -5.65 -6.65
CA GLY A 131 7.30 -6.32 -7.77
C GLY A 131 6.60 -7.63 -8.18
N GLU A 132 6.18 -8.46 -7.22
CA GLU A 132 5.38 -9.66 -7.44
C GLU A 132 4.06 -9.33 -8.18
N ALA A 133 3.44 -8.20 -7.82
CA ALA A 133 2.25 -7.71 -8.51
C ALA A 133 2.57 -7.17 -9.92
N GLY A 134 3.83 -6.93 -10.27
CA GLY A 134 4.30 -6.41 -11.55
C GLY A 134 4.40 -4.89 -11.62
N VAL A 135 4.34 -4.18 -10.48
CA VAL A 135 4.48 -2.72 -10.41
C VAL A 135 5.97 -2.36 -10.47
N LYS A 136 6.33 -1.33 -11.27
CA LYS A 136 7.68 -0.77 -11.25
C LYS A 136 7.81 0.21 -10.09
N VAL A 137 8.44 -0.21 -9.00
CA VAL A 137 8.70 0.67 -7.85
C VAL A 137 10.00 1.44 -8.00
N LYS A 138 10.02 2.70 -7.56
CA LYS A 138 11.23 3.52 -7.46
C LYS A 138 11.17 4.35 -6.19
N TYR A 139 11.40 3.69 -5.05
CA TYR A 139 11.38 4.35 -3.76
C TYR A 139 12.59 5.25 -3.54
N GLN A 140 12.36 6.36 -2.84
CA GLN A 140 13.40 7.13 -2.21
C GLN A 140 13.75 6.48 -0.86
N LYS A 141 15.01 6.06 -0.71
CA LYS A 141 15.51 5.44 0.53
C LYS A 141 16.01 6.51 1.49
N GLN A 142 15.48 6.51 2.71
CA GLN A 142 15.94 7.35 3.82
C GLN A 142 16.87 6.57 4.73
N GLU A 143 17.98 7.18 5.15
CA GLU A 143 18.95 6.58 6.09
C GLU A 143 18.46 6.71 7.54
N ASP A 144 17.97 7.90 7.90
CA ASP A 144 17.70 8.28 9.30
C ASP A 144 16.26 8.04 9.74
N HIS A 145 15.40 7.55 8.84
CA HIS A 145 13.98 7.36 9.09
C HIS A 145 13.54 5.94 8.74
N PRO A 146 12.81 5.23 9.62
CA PRO A 146 12.27 3.92 9.30
C PRO A 146 11.12 4.01 8.30
N THR A 147 10.85 2.93 7.60
CA THR A 147 9.67 2.78 6.73
C THR A 147 8.39 3.00 7.54
N GLY A 148 7.47 3.77 6.98
CA GLY A 148 6.19 4.04 7.61
C GLY A 148 5.34 2.78 7.79
N THR A 149 4.48 2.80 8.81
CA THR A 149 3.61 1.70 9.19
C THR A 149 2.17 2.17 9.35
N CYS A 150 1.21 1.26 9.16
CA CYS A 150 -0.18 1.50 9.45
C CYS A 150 -0.69 0.42 10.40
N ALA A 151 -1.14 0.82 11.60
CA ALA A 151 -1.82 -0.11 12.50
C ALA A 151 -3.24 -0.34 11.95
N VAL A 152 -3.58 -1.58 11.61
CA VAL A 152 -4.90 -1.97 11.11
C VAL A 152 -5.59 -2.80 12.18
N VAL A 153 -6.40 -2.13 13.00
CA VAL A 153 -7.16 -2.75 14.08
C VAL A 153 -8.47 -3.29 13.53
N ILE A 154 -8.58 -4.62 13.47
CA ILE A 154 -9.74 -5.31 12.91
C ILE A 154 -10.63 -5.78 14.06
N THR A 155 -11.91 -5.44 14.02
CA THR A 155 -12.89 -5.84 15.04
C THR A 155 -14.15 -6.41 14.40
N LYS A 156 -15.04 -6.99 15.22
CA LYS A 156 -16.31 -7.61 14.79
C LYS A 156 -16.12 -8.63 13.66
N ASN A 157 -15.16 -9.53 13.81
CA ASN A 157 -14.84 -10.59 12.84
C ASN A 157 -14.59 -10.05 11.42
N GLY A 158 -13.86 -8.94 11.30
CA GLY A 158 -13.52 -8.36 10.00
C GLY A 158 -14.47 -7.29 9.48
N ALA A 159 -15.63 -7.09 10.13
CA ALA A 159 -16.63 -6.12 9.68
C ALA A 159 -16.23 -4.66 9.92
N CYS A 160 -15.27 -4.39 10.81
CA CYS A 160 -14.80 -3.04 11.10
C CYS A 160 -13.27 -2.97 11.11
N ARG A 161 -12.72 -1.89 10.54
CA ARG A 161 -11.27 -1.61 10.53
C ARG A 161 -11.01 -0.19 10.99
N SER A 162 -10.11 0.01 11.94
CA SER A 162 -9.61 1.34 12.33
C SER A 162 -8.13 1.42 11.98
N LEU A 163 -7.72 2.50 11.30
CA LEU A 163 -6.39 2.65 10.72
C LEU A 163 -5.64 3.80 11.39
N VAL A 164 -4.41 3.55 11.84
CA VAL A 164 -3.53 4.57 12.42
C VAL A 164 -2.19 4.58 11.69
N ALA A 165 -1.99 5.60 10.85
CA ALA A 165 -0.81 5.70 10.00
C ALA A 165 0.33 6.47 10.69
N ASN A 166 1.48 5.81 10.85
CA ASN A 166 2.76 6.42 11.18
C ASN A 166 3.58 6.57 9.90
N LEU A 167 3.67 7.77 9.36
CA LEU A 167 4.26 7.99 8.04
C LEU A 167 5.79 7.81 8.03
N ALA A 168 6.49 8.15 9.12
CA ALA A 168 7.95 8.04 9.25
C ALA A 168 8.68 8.49 7.95
N ALA A 169 9.50 7.63 7.33
CA ALA A 169 10.22 7.95 6.08
C ALA A 169 9.34 8.49 4.95
N ALA A 170 8.04 8.14 4.88
CA ALA A 170 7.15 8.63 3.84
C ALA A 170 6.96 10.16 3.89
N ASN A 171 7.11 10.78 5.07
CA ASN A 171 7.10 12.25 5.23
C ASN A 171 8.34 12.94 4.64
N HIS A 172 9.39 12.19 4.34
CA HIS A 172 10.69 12.72 3.89
C HIS A 172 10.91 12.53 2.39
N PHE A 173 9.84 12.22 1.63
CA PHE A 173 9.93 12.30 0.19
C PHE A 173 10.34 13.72 -0.22
N SER A 174 11.23 13.86 -1.21
CA SER A 174 11.74 15.15 -1.65
C SER A 174 11.72 15.29 -3.17
N LYS A 175 11.65 16.55 -3.63
CA LYS A 175 11.70 16.87 -5.06
C LYS A 175 13.00 16.41 -5.72
N SER A 176 14.12 16.41 -5.00
CA SER A 176 15.40 15.95 -5.54
C SER A 176 15.34 14.50 -6.06
N HIS A 177 14.49 13.64 -5.50
CA HIS A 177 14.26 12.30 -6.05
C HIS A 177 13.58 12.34 -7.41
N LEU A 178 12.67 13.28 -7.66
CA LEU A 178 12.03 13.47 -8.97
C LEU A 178 12.99 14.04 -10.02
N ASP A 179 13.94 14.86 -9.60
CA ASP A 179 14.91 15.52 -10.48
C ASP A 179 16.04 14.58 -10.96
N VAL A 180 16.19 13.39 -10.36
CA VAL A 180 17.11 12.35 -10.86
C VAL A 180 16.71 11.99 -12.31
N PRO A 181 17.62 12.03 -13.29
CA PRO A 181 17.28 11.86 -14.71
C PRO A 181 16.48 10.58 -15.02
N GLU A 182 16.84 9.45 -14.41
CA GLU A 182 16.10 8.19 -14.56
C GLU A 182 14.67 8.25 -14.02
N ASN A 183 14.46 8.99 -12.93
CA ASN A 183 13.15 9.15 -12.29
C ASN A 183 12.29 10.09 -13.12
N LYS A 184 12.87 11.22 -13.55
CA LYS A 184 12.21 12.17 -14.45
C LYS A 184 11.73 11.50 -15.74
N ALA A 185 12.52 10.61 -16.33
CA ALA A 185 12.12 9.84 -17.51
C ALA A 185 10.88 8.94 -17.25
N LEU A 186 10.69 8.45 -16.02
CA LEU A 186 9.47 7.70 -15.66
C LEU A 186 8.24 8.59 -15.60
N LEU A 187 8.38 9.84 -15.12
CA LEU A 187 7.30 10.83 -15.11
C LEU A 187 6.93 11.24 -16.54
N GLU A 188 7.92 11.55 -17.38
CA GLU A 188 7.70 11.97 -18.78
C GLU A 188 7.08 10.87 -19.64
N LYS A 189 7.36 9.59 -19.32
CA LYS A 189 6.75 8.43 -19.99
C LYS A 189 5.27 8.24 -19.64
N ALA A 190 4.83 8.74 -18.48
CA ALA A 190 3.50 8.52 -17.96
C ALA A 190 2.42 9.26 -18.77
N LYS A 191 1.27 8.61 -18.92
CA LYS A 191 0.07 9.20 -19.56
C LYS A 191 -0.98 9.60 -18.53
N TYR A 192 -0.99 8.93 -17.39
CA TYR A 192 -1.96 9.12 -16.32
C TYR A 192 -1.23 9.19 -14.98
N PHE A 193 -1.67 10.10 -14.12
CA PHE A 193 -1.15 10.28 -12.78
C PHE A 193 -2.25 9.97 -11.76
N TYR A 194 -1.89 9.25 -10.70
CA TYR A 194 -2.78 8.98 -9.58
C TYR A 194 -2.05 9.24 -8.26
N ILE A 195 -2.59 10.16 -7.47
CA ILE A 195 -1.98 10.59 -6.21
C ILE A 195 -3.08 10.61 -5.16
N SER A 196 -2.90 9.85 -4.07
CA SER A 196 -3.85 9.87 -2.96
C SER A 196 -3.79 11.20 -2.21
N VAL A 197 -4.92 11.66 -1.67
CA VAL A 197 -4.98 12.90 -0.87
C VAL A 197 -4.01 12.90 0.32
N SER A 198 -3.77 11.73 0.93
CA SER A 198 -2.82 11.56 2.04
C SER A 198 -1.37 11.94 1.69
N PHE A 199 -1.04 11.99 0.39
CA PHE A 199 0.28 12.36 -0.09
C PHE A 199 0.35 13.80 -0.60
N VAL A 200 -0.79 14.45 -0.85
CA VAL A 200 -0.83 15.80 -1.44
C VAL A 200 -0.12 16.82 -0.55
N ALA A 201 -0.28 16.74 0.77
CA ALA A 201 0.42 17.63 1.70
C ALA A 201 1.94 17.52 1.59
N ILE A 202 2.47 16.28 1.52
CA ILE A 202 3.91 16.02 1.36
C ILE A 202 4.39 16.53 -0.01
N LEU A 203 3.62 16.28 -1.06
CA LEU A 203 3.96 16.72 -2.42
C LEU A 203 3.98 18.25 -2.55
N ILE A 204 3.03 18.96 -1.94
CA ILE A 204 3.00 20.43 -1.94
C ILE A 204 4.26 20.95 -1.25
N LEU A 205 4.60 20.43 -0.07
CA LEU A 205 5.84 20.81 0.62
C LEU A 205 7.07 20.55 -0.27
N CYS A 206 7.14 19.42 -0.96
CA CYS A 206 8.24 19.13 -1.89
C CYS A 206 8.40 20.16 -3.01
N ILE A 207 7.29 20.65 -3.58
CA ILE A 207 7.32 21.56 -4.72
C ILE A 207 7.67 22.99 -4.29
N TYR A 208 7.22 23.40 -3.11
CA TYR A 208 7.30 24.79 -2.64
C TYR A 208 8.41 25.05 -1.61
N SER A 209 9.04 24.02 -1.03
CA SER A 209 10.27 24.17 -0.27
C SER A 209 11.40 24.56 -1.23
N LYS A 210 11.84 25.83 -1.11
CA LYS A 210 13.01 26.39 -1.82
C LYS A 210 14.31 25.81 -1.31
#